data_AF-A0A1J4YPY2-F1
#
_entry.id   AF-A0A1J4YPY2-F1
#
_cell.length_a   1.000
_cell.length_b   1.000
_cell.length_c   1.000
_cell.angle_alpha   90.00
_cell.angle_beta   90.00
_cell.angle_gamma   90.00
#
_symmetry.space_group_name_H-M   'P 1'
#
loop_
_entity.id
_entity.type
_entity.pdbx_description
1 polymer ?
#
loop_
_entity_poly.entity_id
_entity_poly.type
_entity_poly.pdbx_seq_one_letter_code
_entity_poly.pdbx_strand_id
1 'polypeptide(L)' 'MNKAEVIDVIVGQYDNGLWYATAPAIPWLAAEGDSQGNVMETIESIAPALRGRLCLDIPFELDWLVMDADK' A
#
# COMPACT_ATOMS: atom_id res chain seq x y z
N MET A 1 -15.69 -5.47 20.25
CA MET A 1 -15.43 -5.25 18.82
C MET A 1 -13.95 -4.93 18.70
N ASN A 2 -13.15 -5.82 18.10
CA ASN A 2 -11.75 -5.52 17.83
C ASN A 2 -11.71 -4.45 16.73
N LYS A 3 -10.95 -3.37 16.95
CA LYS A 3 -10.67 -2.39 15.90
C LYS A 3 -9.90 -3.13 14.80
N ALA A 4 -10.31 -2.94 13.54
CA ALA A 4 -9.49 -3.31 12.40
C ALA A 4 -8.11 -2.65 12.56
N GLU A 5 -7.04 -3.41 12.34
CA GLU A 5 -5.70 -2.82 12.28
C GLU A 5 -5.61 -2.01 10.98
N VAL A 6 -5.07 -0.80 11.01
CA VAL A 6 -4.93 0.04 9.80
C VAL A 6 -3.48 -0.05 9.37
N ILE A 7 -3.23 -0.29 8.09
CA ILE A 7 -1.89 -0.27 7.50
C ILE A 7 -1.78 0.98 6.65
N ASP A 8 -0.92 1.90 7.07
CA ASP A 8 -0.60 3.10 6.31
C ASP A 8 0.23 2.71 5.08
N VAL A 9 -0.27 3.04 3.90
CA VAL A 9 0.43 2.91 2.64
C VAL A 9 0.74 4.30 2.10
N ILE A 10 2.02 4.59 1.96
CA ILE A 10 2.51 5.84 1.38
C ILE A 10 2.55 5.66 -0.12
N VAL A 11 1.97 6.60 -0.86
CA VAL A 11 2.01 6.65 -2.33
C VAL A 11 2.64 7.97 -2.74
N GLY A 12 3.56 7.92 -3.69
CA GLY A 12 4.20 9.10 -4.23
C GLY A 12 4.67 8.91 -5.67
N GLN A 13 5.21 9.99 -6.22
CA GLN A 13 5.83 10.00 -7.54
C GLN A 13 7.31 10.35 -7.40
N TYR A 14 8.17 9.59 -8.06
CA TYR A 14 9.59 9.88 -8.21
C TYR A 14 9.82 11.07 -9.16
N ASP A 15 10.98 11.72 -9.06
CA ASP A 15 11.39 12.82 -9.96
C ASP A 15 11.39 12.45 -11.44
N ASN A 16 11.53 11.16 -11.76
CA ASN A 16 11.49 10.65 -13.13
C ASN A 16 10.06 10.42 -13.66
N GLY A 17 9.03 10.74 -12.87
CA GLY A 17 7.62 10.59 -13.21
C GLY A 17 7.02 9.21 -12.94
N LEU A 18 7.81 8.21 -12.53
CA LEU A 18 7.30 6.91 -12.10
C LEU A 18 6.63 7.02 -10.71
N TRP A 19 5.69 6.14 -10.44
CA TRP A 19 4.96 6.06 -9.17
C TRP A 19 5.47 4.94 -8.30
N TYR A 20 5.37 5.11 -6.98
CA TYR A 20 5.67 4.09 -5.98
C TYR A 20 4.61 4.04 -4.89
N ALA A 21 4.48 2.87 -4.26
CA ALA A 21 3.76 2.69 -3.01
C ALA A 21 4.56 1.80 -2.05
N THR A 22 4.50 2.10 -0.76
CA THR A 22 5.15 1.31 0.28
C THR A 22 4.42 1.44 1.61
N ALA A 23 4.35 0.35 2.37
CA ALA A 23 3.91 0.36 3.76
C ALA A 23 5.14 0.19 4.68
N PRO A 24 5.58 1.23 5.42
CA PRO A 24 6.77 1.14 6.28
C PRO A 24 6.68 0.03 7.34
N ALA A 25 5.47 -0.28 7.81
CA ALA A 25 5.21 -1.36 8.77
C ALA A 25 5.33 -2.77 8.14
N ILE A 26 5.22 -2.87 6.81
CA ILE A 26 5.22 -4.12 6.06
C ILE A 26 6.16 -3.97 4.85
N PRO A 27 7.48 -4.15 5.03
CA PRO A 27 8.46 -3.84 3.97
C PRO A 27 8.29 -4.63 2.66
N TRP A 28 7.60 -5.77 2.69
CA TRP A 28 7.30 -6.56 1.49
C TRP A 28 6.05 -6.07 0.73
N LEU A 29 5.26 -5.17 1.32
CA LEU A 29 4.10 -4.54 0.69
C LEU A 29 4.56 -3.25 0.00
N ALA A 30 5.10 -3.39 -1.20
CA ALA A 30 5.60 -2.30 -2.02
C ALA A 30 5.36 -2.58 -3.51
N ALA A 31 5.19 -1.51 -4.30
CA ALA A 31 4.98 -1.59 -5.74
C ALA A 31 5.52 -0.32 -6.45
N GLU A 32 5.89 -0.46 -7.72
CA GLU A 32 6.30 0.64 -8.60
C GLU A 32 5.57 0.52 -9.94
N GLY A 33 5.33 1.64 -10.62
CA GLY A 33 4.58 1.66 -11.86
C GLY A 33 4.63 2.99 -12.61
N ASP A 34 4.06 3.01 -13.80
CA ASP A 34 3.97 4.20 -14.67
C ASP A 34 2.78 5.11 -14.34
N SER A 35 1.85 4.67 -13.49
CA SER A 35 0.71 5.45 -13.02
C SER A 35 0.35 5.13 -11.58
N GLN A 36 -0.24 6.10 -10.89
CA GLN A 36 -0.75 5.93 -9.53
C GLN A 36 -1.72 4.74 -9.43
N GLY A 37 -2.65 4.63 -10.40
CA GLY A 37 -3.65 3.56 -10.43
C GLY A 37 -3.01 2.17 -10.51
N ASN A 38 -2.04 1.97 -11.41
CA ASN A 38 -1.34 0.69 -11.57
C ASN A 38 -0.62 0.26 -10.28
N VAL A 39 -0.02 1.23 -9.58
CA VAL A 39 0.66 0.96 -8.31
C VAL A 39 -0.34 0.57 -7.22
N MET A 40 -1.47 1.28 -7.10
CA MET A 40 -2.52 0.97 -6.13
C MET A 40 -3.12 -0.41 -6.38
N GLU A 41 -3.49 -0.72 -7.64
CA GLU A 41 -3.99 -2.05 -8.03
C GLU A 41 -2.96 -3.15 -7.73
N THR A 42 -1.66 -2.87 -7.93
CA THR A 42 -0.61 -3.83 -7.61
C THR A 42 -0.53 -4.11 -6.11
N ILE A 43 -0.55 -3.08 -5.26
CA ILE A 43 -0.59 -3.23 -3.79
C ILE A 43 -1.84 -4.01 -3.36
N GLU A 44 -3.02 -3.68 -3.89
CA GLU A 44 -4.26 -4.41 -3.62
C GLU A 44 -4.20 -5.87 -4.07
N SER A 45 -3.45 -6.18 -5.13
CA SER A 45 -3.20 -7.53 -5.66
C SER A 45 -2.09 -8.32 -4.94
N ILE A 46 -1.21 -7.62 -4.20
CA ILE A 46 -0.28 -8.22 -3.23
C ILE A 46 -1.01 -8.50 -1.90
N ALA A 47 -1.92 -7.60 -1.50
CA ALA A 47 -2.77 -7.71 -0.32
C ALA A 47 -3.96 -8.72 -0.33
N PRO A 48 -4.32 -9.50 -1.38
CA PRO A 48 -5.39 -10.51 -1.31
C PRO A 48 -4.99 -11.72 -0.45
N ALA A 49 -3.69 -11.87 -0.14
CA ALA A 49 -3.12 -13.08 0.43
C ALA A 49 -3.00 -13.09 1.98
N LEU A 50 -3.56 -12.10 2.68
CA LEU A 50 -3.56 -12.12 4.15
C LEU A 50 -4.63 -13.04 4.77
N ARG A 51 -5.42 -13.76 3.95
CA ARG A 51 -5.96 -15.08 4.33
C ARG A 51 -4.96 -16.18 3.93
N GLY A 52 -3.90 -16.33 4.71
CA GLY A 52 -2.86 -17.34 4.51
C GLY A 52 -2.06 -17.57 5.79
N ARG A 53 -1.18 -18.58 5.80
CA ARG A 53 -0.44 -19.14 6.97
C ARG A 53 0.30 -18.16 7.91
N LEU A 54 0.34 -16.87 7.61
CA LEU A 54 0.83 -15.80 8.50
C LEU A 54 -0.25 -15.25 9.46
N CYS A 55 -1.50 -15.75 9.42
CA CYS A 55 -2.54 -15.55 10.44
C CYS A 55 -2.75 -14.08 10.88
N LEU A 56 -3.02 -13.17 9.95
CA LEU A 56 -3.78 -11.97 10.29
C LEU A 56 -5.27 -12.27 10.07
N ASP A 57 -5.91 -12.90 11.06
CA ASP A 57 -7.38 -13.08 11.15
C ASP A 57 -8.11 -11.75 11.41
N ILE A 58 -7.42 -10.62 11.23
CA ILE A 58 -7.91 -9.29 11.52
C ILE A 58 -8.16 -8.60 10.17
N PRO A 59 -9.39 -8.17 9.87
CA PRO A 59 -9.61 -7.28 8.75
C PRO A 59 -8.78 -6.03 8.98
N PHE A 60 -7.96 -5.66 8.01
CA PHE A 60 -7.23 -4.40 8.03
C PHE A 60 -7.73 -3.49 6.92
N GLU A 61 -7.62 -2.18 7.16
CA GLU A 61 -7.91 -1.15 6.16
C GLU A 61 -6.58 -0.57 5.66
N LEU A 62 -6.50 -0.28 4.36
CA LEU A 62 -5.38 0.46 3.79
C LEU A 62 -5.71 1.95 3.88
N ASP A 63 -4.89 2.70 4.63
CA ASP A 63 -4.97 4.16 4.64
C ASP A 63 -3.92 4.72 3.66
N TRP A 64 -4.38 5.44 2.65
CA TRP A 64 -3.56 5.89 1.54
C TRP A 64 -3.08 7.31 1.79
N LEU A 65 -1.80 7.44 2.13
CA LEU A 65 -1.14 8.73 2.27
C LEU A 65 -0.55 9.13 0.92
N VAL A 66 -1.33 9.89 0.16
CA VAL A 66 -0.87 10.49 -1.10
C VAL A 66 0.03 11.67 -0.76
N MET A 67 1.31 11.57 -1.11
CA MET A 67 2.23 12.68 -1.00
C MET A 67 2.01 13.59 -2.21
N ASP A 68 1.38 14.74 -2.00
CA ASP A 68 1.40 15.81 -2.99
C ASP A 68 2.85 16.27 -3.17
N ALA A 69 3.33 16.26 -4.42
CA ALA A 69 4.54 16.95 -4.77
C ALA A 69 4.28 18.45 -4.58
N ASP A 70 4.73 19.01 -3.45
CA ASP A 70 4.73 20.45 -3.20
C ASP A 70 5.22 21.17 -4.47
N LYS A 71 4.32 21.92 -5.10
CA LYS A 71 4.62 22.81 -6.23
C LYS A 71 5.04 24.18 -5.73
#